data_AF-A0A3D0NJR1-F1
#
_entry.id   AF-A0A3D0NJR1-F1
#
_cell.length_a   1.000
_cell.length_b   1.000
_cell.length_c   1.000
_cell.angle_alpha   90.00
_cell.angle_beta   90.00
_cell.angle_gamma   90.00
#
_symmetry.space_group_name_H-M   'P 1'
#
loop_
_entity.id
_entity.type
_entity.pdbx_description
1 polymer ?
#
loop_
_entity_poly.entity_id
_entity_poly.type
_entity_poly.pdbx_seq_one_letter_code
_entity_poly.pdbx_strand_id
1 'polypeptide(L)' 'VSILELAQKVIAICESDSTIEFQTYTEAYDESFEDIRRRVPDLSRIREMIGDPNHYDIDQIIRDVRDAIS' A
#
# COMPACT_ATOMS: atom_id res chain seq x y z
N VAL A 1 4.38 6.77 0.35
CA VAL A 1 3.74 6.31 -0.89
C VAL A 1 2.29 6.76 -0.86
N SER A 2 1.79 7.34 -1.94
CA SER A 2 0.36 7.59 -2.18
C SER A 2 -0.29 6.36 -2.81
N ILE A 3 -1.62 6.31 -2.85
CA ILE A 3 -2.35 5.22 -3.53
C ILE A 3 -2.01 5.16 -5.03
N LEU A 4 -1.87 6.31 -5.69
CA LEU A 4 -1.51 6.37 -7.10
C LEU A 4 -0.11 5.80 -7.36
N GLU A 5 0.89 6.18 -6.55
CA GLU A 5 2.25 5.65 -6.67
C GLU A 5 2.28 4.14 -6.42
N LEU A 6 1.49 3.64 -5.46
CA LEU A 6 1.38 2.21 -5.18
C LEU A 6 0.75 1.46 -6.37
N ALA A 7 -0.33 1.97 -6.96
CA ALA A 7 -0.97 1.37 -8.13
C ALA A 7 0.00 1.29 -9.33
N GLN A 8 0.77 2.35 -9.59
CA GLN A 8 1.79 2.37 -10.63
C GLN A 8 2.88 1.31 -10.39
N LYS A 9 3.35 1.16 -9.13
CA LYS A 9 4.33 0.13 -8.76
C LYS A 9 3.81 -1.28 -8.98
N VAL A 10 2.55 -1.55 -8.59
CA VAL A 10 1.92 -2.87 -8.79
C VAL A 10 1.85 -3.22 -10.27
N ILE A 11 1.38 -2.31 -11.12
CA ILE A 11 1.30 -2.54 -12.58
C ILE A 11 2.69 -2.86 -13.14
N ALA A 12 3.71 -2.07 -12.77
CA ALA A 12 5.07 -2.26 -13.26
C ALA A 12 5.72 -3.58 -12.78
N ILE A 13 5.57 -3.94 -11.50
CA ILE A 13 6.19 -5.14 -10.91
C ILE A 13 5.49 -6.44 -11.36
N CYS A 14 4.17 -6.37 -11.58
CA CYS A 14 3.39 -7.53 -12.00
C CYS A 14 3.28 -7.66 -13.53
N GLU A 15 3.88 -6.73 -14.30
CA GLU A 15 3.76 -6.69 -15.76
C GLU A 15 2.30 -6.77 -16.23
N SER A 16 1.40 -6.07 -15.51
CA SER A 16 -0.04 -6.13 -15.73
C SER A 16 -0.49 -5.18 -16.85
N ASP A 17 -1.48 -5.61 -17.64
CA ASP A 17 -2.16 -4.78 -18.65
C ASP A 17 -3.26 -3.85 -18.04
N SER A 18 -3.37 -3.79 -16.71
CA SER A 18 -4.38 -2.97 -16.03
C SER A 18 -4.17 -1.47 -16.26
N THR A 19 -5.28 -0.72 -16.34
CA THR A 19 -5.30 0.75 -16.40
C THR A 19 -5.64 1.36 -15.04
N ILE A 20 -5.14 2.57 -14.78
CA ILE A 20 -5.48 3.33 -13.57
C ILE A 20 -6.68 4.22 -13.85
N GLU A 21 -7.76 4.03 -13.09
CA GLU A 21 -8.97 4.85 -13.13
C GLU A 21 -9.15 5.59 -11.80
N PHE A 22 -9.53 6.86 -11.86
CA PHE A 22 -9.86 7.65 -10.68
C PHE A 22 -11.37 7.67 -10.50
N GLN A 23 -11.84 7.24 -9.33
CA GLN A 23 -13.24 7.37 -8.94
C GLN A 23 -13.38 8.27 -7.72
N THR A 24 -14.56 8.86 -7.54
CA THR A 24 -14.89 9.59 -6.33
C THR A 24 -15.10 8.63 -5.15
N TYR A 25 -14.88 9.10 -3.93
CA TYR A 25 -15.10 8.28 -2.73
C TYR A 25 -16.53 7.75 -2.66
N THR A 26 -17.52 8.57 -3.03
CA THR A 26 -18.95 8.20 -3.01
C THR A 26 -19.30 7.13 -4.06
N GLU A 27 -18.56 7.05 -5.16
CA GLU A 27 -18.72 5.96 -6.13
C GLU A 27 -18.05 4.66 -5.66
N ALA A 28 -16.99 4.76 -4.83
CA ALA A 28 -16.23 3.61 -4.33
C ALA A 28 -16.82 3.01 -3.06
N TYR A 29 -17.40 3.88 -2.22
CA TYR A 29 -17.82 3.61 -0.87
C TYR A 29 -19.13 4.34 -0.58
N ASP A 30 -19.94 3.76 0.31
CA ASP A 30 -21.20 4.38 0.75
C ASP A 30 -20.95 5.72 1.47
N GLU A 31 -21.98 6.58 1.52
CA GLU A 31 -21.91 7.94 2.11
C GLU A 31 -21.47 7.97 3.59
N SER A 32 -21.60 6.86 4.30
CA SER A 32 -21.19 6.70 5.70
C SER A 32 -19.74 6.29 5.89
N PHE A 33 -18.98 6.11 4.80
CA PHE A 33 -17.59 5.67 4.86
C PHE A 33 -16.64 6.80 5.27
N GLU A 34 -15.88 6.56 6.34
CA GLU A 34 -14.80 7.46 6.77
C GLU A 34 -13.43 6.84 6.48
N ASP A 35 -12.62 7.55 5.67
CA ASP A 35 -11.24 7.16 5.38
C ASP A 35 -10.22 8.00 6.16
N ILE A 36 -9.19 7.33 6.67
CA ILE A 36 -8.03 7.97 7.28
C ILE A 36 -6.99 8.21 6.18
N ARG A 37 -7.00 9.43 5.64
CA ARG A 37 -6.15 9.88 4.53
C ARG A 37 -4.64 9.69 4.73
N ARG A 38 -4.18 9.57 5.99
CA ARG A 38 -2.77 9.35 6.31
C ARG A 38 -2.62 8.54 7.60
N ARG A 39 -1.95 7.39 7.51
CA ARG A 39 -1.58 6.56 8.66
C ARG A 39 -0.08 6.34 8.65
N VAL A 40 0.62 6.92 9.63
CA VAL A 40 2.04 6.69 9.86
C VAL A 40 2.22 6.44 11.36
N PRO A 41 2.43 5.19 11.78
CA PRO A 41 2.62 4.91 13.20
C PRO A 41 3.96 5.44 13.69
N ASP A 42 4.01 5.83 14.96
CA ASP A 42 5.27 6.04 15.65
C ASP A 42 5.82 4.67 16.10
N LEU A 43 7.03 4.34 15.63
CA LEU A 43 7.71 3.08 15.90
C LEU A 43 8.80 3.21 16.98
N SER A 44 8.93 4.37 17.64
CA SER A 44 10.02 4.65 18.60
C SER A 44 10.12 3.58 19.69
N ARG A 45 8.99 3.19 20.31
CA ARG A 45 8.96 2.18 21.36
C ARG A 45 9.45 0.79 20.91
N ILE A 46 9.10 0.38 19.69
CA ILE A 46 9.53 -0.92 19.15
C ILE A 46 11.03 -0.87 18.84
N ARG A 47 11.50 0.23 18.24
CA ARG A 47 12.92 0.44 17.93
C ARG A 47 13.81 0.38 19.17
N GLU A 48 13.38 1.02 20.26
CA GLU A 48 14.11 0.99 21.53
C GLU A 48 14.14 -0.40 22.16
N MET A 49 13.08 -1.19 22.00
CA MET A 49 12.94 -2.48 22.67
C MET A 49 13.62 -3.63 21.93
N ILE A 50 13.53 -3.66 20.59
CA ILE A 50 13.97 -4.80 19.76
C ILE A 50 14.73 -4.41 18.48
N GLY A 51 15.02 -3.13 18.25
CA GLY A 51 15.63 -2.64 17.01
C GLY A 51 14.62 -2.32 15.90
N ASP A 52 15.10 -1.94 14.71
CA ASP A 52 14.22 -1.56 13.60
C ASP A 52 13.51 -2.78 13.00
N PRO A 53 12.16 -2.86 13.07
CA PRO A 53 11.43 -4.01 12.55
C PRO A 53 11.31 -4.01 11.02
N ASN A 54 11.60 -2.88 10.33
CA ASN A 54 11.34 -2.75 8.91
C ASN A 54 12.56 -3.18 8.08
N HIS A 55 12.53 -4.41 7.57
CA HIS A 55 13.58 -4.94 6.68
C HIS A 55 13.17 -5.02 5.21
N TYR A 56 11.91 -4.76 4.90
CA TYR A 56 11.35 -4.90 3.56
C TYR A 56 10.86 -3.55 3.05
N ASP A 57 11.22 -3.23 1.80
CA ASP A 57 10.64 -2.11 1.09
C ASP A 57 9.31 -2.50 0.43
N ILE A 58 8.59 -1.49 -0.06
CA ILE A 58 7.28 -1.69 -0.72
C ILE A 58 7.41 -2.59 -1.94
N ASP A 59 8.50 -2.48 -2.70
CA ASP A 59 8.64 -3.23 -3.94
C ASP A 59 8.83 -4.73 -3.65
N GLN A 60 9.54 -5.07 -2.57
CA GLN A 60 9.67 -6.44 -2.08
C GLN A 60 8.33 -6.97 -1.58
N ILE A 61 7.58 -6.19 -0.81
CA ILE A 61 6.25 -6.59 -0.33
C ILE A 61 5.29 -6.87 -1.50
N ILE A 62 5.32 -6.05 -2.56
CA ILE A 62 4.50 -6.28 -3.76
C ILE A 62 4.87 -7.61 -4.43
N ARG A 63 6.18 -7.91 -4.57
CA ARG A 63 6.65 -9.20 -5.12
C ARG A 63 6.18 -10.37 -4.27
N ASP A 64 6.35 -10.28 -2.95
CA ASP A 64 5.97 -11.36 -2.03
C ASP A 64 4.47 -11.67 -2.11
N VAL A 65 3.62 -10.65 -2.18
CA VAL A 65 2.16 -10.82 -2.33
C VAL A 65 1.80 -11.42 -3.69
N ARG A 66 2.41 -10.93 -4.78
CA ARG A 66 2.23 -11.49 -6.14
C ARG A 66 2.58 -12.98 -6.17
N ASP A 67 3.72 -13.34 -5.61
CA ASP A 67 4.24 -14.71 -5.63
C ASP A 67 3.43 -15.65 -4.73
N ALA A 68 2.75 -15.13 -3.70
CA ALA A 68 1.87 -15.91 -2.83
C ALA A 68 0.50 -16.27 -3.45
N ILE A 69 0.07 -15.55 -4.48
CA ILE A 69 -1.23 -15.75 -5.16
C ILE A 69 -1.11 -16.27 -6.59
N SER A 70 0.12 -16.41 -7.11
CA SER A 70 0.42 -17.00 -8.42
C SER A 70 0.51 -18.52 -8.34
#